data_AF-A0AAW9EAY7-F1
#
_entry.id   AF-A0AAW9EAY7-F1
#
_cell.length_a   1.000
_cell.length_b   1.000
_cell.length_c   1.000
_cell.angle_alpha   90.00
_cell.angle_beta   90.00
_cell.angle_gamma   90.00
#
_symmetry.space_group_name_H-M   'P 1'
#
loop_
_entity.id
_entity.type
_entity.pdbx_description
1 polymer ?
#
loop_
_entity_poly.entity_id
_entity_poly.type
_entity_poly.pdbx_seq_one_letter_code
_entity_poly.pdbx_strand_id
1 'polypeptide(L)'
;VFKGLLFLGAGAIINQIHTRDMDKMGGLAKLMPYTATAFLIGCMAISALPPLNGFVSEWYTYQSLFTMSYDGNFVMRLSGPIAIIMLAITGAL
;
A
#
# COMPACT_ATOMS: atom_id res chain seq x y z
N VAL A 1 -6.21 -6.09 1.45
CA VAL A 1 -6.08 -6.36 2.91
C VAL A 1 -5.60 -5.14 3.69
N PHE A 2 -4.51 -4.49 3.26
CA PHE A 2 -3.96 -3.26 3.88
C PHE A 2 -4.99 -2.12 4.07
N LYS A 3 -5.80 -1.80 3.04
CA LYS A 3 -6.84 -0.77 3.14
C LYS A 3 -7.85 -1.08 4.26
N GLY A 4 -8.27 -2.34 4.38
CA GLY A 4 -9.21 -2.76 5.43
C GLY A 4 -8.64 -2.59 6.83
N LEU A 5 -7.37 -2.97 7.04
CA LEU A 5 -6.66 -2.78 8.31
C LEU A 5 -6.56 -1.31 8.70
N LEU A 6 -6.24 -0.42 7.76
CA LEU A 6 -6.16 1.01 8.01
C LEU A 6 -7.53 1.64 8.29
N PHE A 7 -8.56 1.28 7.54
CA PHE A 7 -9.92 1.77 7.79
C PHE A 7 -10.46 1.28 9.13
N LEU A 8 -10.20 0.02 9.49
CA LEU A 8 -10.60 -0.54 10.78
C LEU A 8 -9.82 0.09 11.94
N GLY A 9 -8.52 0.31 11.79
CA GLY A 9 -7.71 1.01 12.77
C GLY A 9 -8.15 2.46 12.96
N ALA A 10 -8.38 3.20 11.89
CA ALA A 10 -8.92 4.57 11.95
C ALA A 10 -10.32 4.61 12.58
N GLY A 11 -11.19 3.64 12.24
CA GLY A 11 -12.52 3.50 12.82
C GLY A 11 -12.48 3.21 14.32
N ALA A 12 -11.59 2.32 14.77
CA ALA A 12 -11.41 2.02 16.19
C ALA A 12 -10.89 3.23 16.98
N ILE A 13 -9.97 4.00 16.39
CA ILE A 13 -9.45 5.24 16.97
C ILE A 13 -10.58 6.27 17.12
N ILE A 14 -11.35 6.53 16.06
CA ILE A 14 -12.49 7.47 16.10
C ILE A 14 -13.56 7.03 17.10
N ASN A 15 -13.85 5.73 17.17
CA ASN A 15 -14.82 5.17 18.12
C ASN A 15 -14.37 5.31 19.58
N GLN A 16 -13.07 5.36 19.85
CA GLN A 16 -12.58 5.46 21.22
C GLN A 16 -12.51 6.93 21.70
N ILE A 17 -12.14 7.86 20.83
CA ILE A 17 -11.92 9.27 21.19
C ILE A 17 -13.17 10.13 20.93
N HIS A 18 -14.11 9.64 20.12
CA HIS A 18 -15.33 10.35 19.69
C HIS A 18 -15.07 11.75 19.12
N THR A 19 -13.83 12.01 18.69
CA THR A 19 -13.34 13.30 18.24
C THR A 19 -12.65 13.09 16.90
N ARG A 20 -12.95 13.95 15.91
CA ARG A 20 -12.31 13.96 14.59
C ARG A 20 -11.23 15.03 14.46
N ASP A 21 -10.94 15.73 15.54
CA ASP A 21 -10.01 16.84 15.62
C ASP A 21 -8.57 16.33 15.81
N MET A 22 -7.73 16.48 14.79
CA MET A 22 -6.38 15.89 14.77
C MET A 22 -5.45 16.48 15.83
N ASP A 23 -5.65 17.75 16.20
CA ASP A 23 -4.88 18.41 17.27
C ASP A 23 -5.09 17.74 18.64
N LYS A 24 -6.24 17.09 18.85
CA LYS A 24 -6.58 16.38 20.09
C LYS A 24 -6.24 14.90 20.07
N MET A 25 -5.77 14.37 18.93
CA MET A 25 -5.42 12.95 18.74
C MET A 25 -3.95 12.63 19.08
N GLY A 26 -3.35 13.39 20.00
CA GLY A 26 -1.97 13.14 20.47
C GLY A 26 -1.87 11.92 21.41
N GLY A 27 -0.77 11.16 21.31
CA GLY A 27 -0.42 10.13 22.31
C GLY A 27 -1.18 8.80 22.21
N LEU A 28 -2.02 8.61 21.20
CA LEU A 28 -2.84 7.40 21.02
C LEU A 28 -2.05 6.09 20.93
N ALA A 29 -0.83 6.14 20.41
CA ALA A 29 0.05 4.97 20.35
C ALA A 29 0.35 4.37 21.73
N LYS A 30 0.33 5.19 22.79
CA LYS A 30 0.56 4.76 24.18
C LYS A 30 -0.71 4.23 24.85
N LEU A 31 -1.88 4.74 24.44
CA LEU A 31 -3.19 4.33 24.95
C LEU A 31 -3.71 3.04 24.28
N MET A 32 -3.41 2.87 22.98
CA MET A 32 -3.92 1.79 22.13
C MET A 32 -2.77 1.10 21.38
N PRO A 33 -1.82 0.44 22.08
CA PRO A 33 -0.61 -0.10 21.45
C PRO A 33 -0.90 -1.18 20.40
N TYR A 34 -1.89 -2.06 20.62
CA TYR A 34 -2.24 -3.12 19.66
C TYR A 34 -2.83 -2.56 18.36
N THR A 35 -3.71 -1.56 18.46
CA THR A 35 -4.32 -0.92 17.29
C THR A 35 -3.29 -0.08 16.55
N ALA A 36 -2.38 0.57 17.30
CA ALA A 36 -1.28 1.35 16.72
C ALA A 36 -0.28 0.46 15.98
N THR A 37 0.13 -0.69 16.52
CA THR A 37 1.04 -1.61 15.83
C THR A 37 0.40 -2.21 14.57
N ALA A 38 -0.87 -2.63 14.64
CA ALA A 38 -1.61 -3.10 13.47
C ALA A 38 -1.76 -2.02 12.39
N PHE A 39 -2.03 -0.77 12.77
CA PHE A 39 -2.11 0.36 11.87
C PHE A 39 -0.74 0.68 11.24
N LEU A 40 0.33 0.61 12.02
CA LEU A 40 1.71 0.85 11.56
C LEU A 40 2.15 -0.24 10.56
N ILE A 41 1.84 -1.52 10.82
CA ILE A 41 2.04 -2.62 9.87
C ILE A 41 1.23 -2.38 8.59
N GLY A 42 -0.02 -1.89 8.73
CA GLY A 42 -0.86 -1.49 7.60
C GLY A 42 -0.24 -0.35 6.77
N CYS A 43 0.33 0.67 7.43
CA CYS A 43 1.02 1.79 6.78
C CYS A 43 2.26 1.31 6.03
N MET A 44 3.11 0.51 6.69
CA MET A 44 4.28 -0.08 6.04
C MET A 44 3.88 -0.95 4.83
N ALA A 45 2.72 -1.63 4.90
CA ALA A 45 2.24 -2.49 3.81
C ALA A 45 1.75 -1.69 2.61
N ILE A 46 1.27 -0.45 2.81
CA ILE A 46 0.93 0.47 1.72
C ILE A 46 2.17 1.10 1.11
N SER A 47 3.18 1.44 1.92
CA SER A 47 4.44 2.03 1.41
C SER A 47 5.33 1.03 0.64
N ALA A 48 4.79 -0.13 0.24
CA ALA A 48 5.48 -1.18 -0.51
C ALA A 48 6.89 -1.49 0.03
N LEU A 49 7.05 -1.51 1.37
CA LEU A 49 8.33 -1.85 1.96
C LEU A 49 8.69 -3.31 1.61
N PRO A 50 9.98 -3.61 1.33
CA PRO A 50 10.42 -4.94 0.87
C PRO A 50 9.88 -6.15 1.64
N PRO A 51 9.67 -6.11 2.97
CA PRO A 51 9.12 -7.25 3.72
C PRO A 51 7.59 -7.44 3.59
N LEU A 52 6.84 -6.56 2.92
CA LEU A 52 5.37 -6.54 2.99
C LEU A 52 4.69 -6.83 1.66
N ASN A 53 3.43 -7.26 1.75
CA ASN A 53 2.62 -7.77 0.65
C ASN A 53 2.44 -6.74 -0.50
N GLY A 54 2.48 -5.44 -0.20
CA GLY A 54 2.44 -4.38 -1.22
C GLY A 54 3.58 -4.48 -2.23
N PHE A 55 4.81 -4.72 -1.75
CA PHE A 55 6.00 -4.90 -2.60
C PHE A 55 5.90 -6.14 -3.47
N VAL A 56 5.47 -7.26 -2.89
CA VAL A 56 5.32 -8.54 -3.61
C VAL A 56 4.34 -8.40 -4.77
N SER A 57 3.21 -7.73 -4.55
CA SER A 57 2.23 -7.48 -5.62
C SER A 57 2.81 -6.62 -6.75
N GLU A 58 3.57 -5.57 -6.41
CA GLU A 58 4.18 -4.70 -7.42
C GLU A 58 5.27 -5.43 -8.20
N TRP A 59 6.11 -6.21 -7.50
CA TRP A 59 7.15 -7.04 -8.10
C TRP A 59 6.59 -8.09 -9.08
N TYR A 60 5.55 -8.83 -8.70
CA TYR A 60 4.88 -9.77 -9.60
C TYR A 60 4.27 -9.06 -10.82
N THR A 61 3.79 -7.83 -10.63
CA THR A 61 3.26 -7.03 -11.74
C THR A 61 4.38 -6.63 -12.70
N TYR A 62 5.53 -6.17 -12.20
CA TYR A 62 6.71 -5.94 -13.04
C TYR A 62 7.15 -7.22 -13.77
N GLN A 63 7.24 -8.36 -13.07
CA GLN A 63 7.64 -9.62 -13.67
C GLN A 63 6.70 -10.05 -14.81
N SER A 64 5.39 -9.94 -14.61
CA SER A 64 4.42 -10.29 -15.66
C SER A 64 4.50 -9.34 -16.87
N LEU A 65 4.74 -8.04 -16.66
CA LEU A 65 4.97 -7.07 -17.73
C LEU A 65 6.27 -7.32 -18.50
N PHE A 66 7.33 -7.78 -17.81
CA PHE A 66 8.57 -8.20 -18.45
C PHE A 66 8.38 -9.46 -19.31
N THR A 67 7.68 -10.48 -18.79
CA THR A 67 7.38 -11.70 -19.56
C THR A 67 6.50 -11.40 -20.79
N MET A 68 5.49 -10.52 -20.64
CA MET A 68 4.65 -10.08 -21.77
C MET A 68 5.43 -9.33 -22.86
N SER A 69 6.53 -8.65 -22.51
CA SER A 69 7.38 -7.96 -23.48
C SER A 69 8.27 -8.90 -24.31
N TYR A 70 8.50 -10.14 -23.85
CA TYR A 70 9.36 -11.11 -24.54
C TYR A 70 8.59 -12.08 -25.44
N ASP A 71 7.42 -12.57 -25.02
CA ASP A 71 6.67 -13.63 -25.75
C ASP A 71 5.37 -13.16 -26.44
N GLY A 72 4.99 -11.88 -26.31
CA GLY A 72 3.72 -11.36 -26.84
C GLY A 72 3.74 -10.91 -28.31
N ASN A 73 2.55 -10.76 -28.90
CA ASN A 73 2.32 -10.11 -30.21
C ASN A 73 2.99 -8.72 -30.29
N PHE A 74 3.23 -8.20 -31.49
CA PHE A 74 3.86 -6.87 -31.71
C PHE A 74 3.22 -5.75 -30.86
N VAL A 75 1.89 -5.77 -30.70
CA VAL A 75 1.13 -4.84 -29.85
C VAL A 75 1.48 -4.96 -28.37
N MET A 76 1.72 -6.17 -27.86
CA MET A 76 2.09 -6.44 -26.46
C MET A 76 3.53 -6.08 -26.13
N ARG A 77 4.44 -6.21 -27.11
CA ARG A 77 5.84 -5.74 -26.97
C ARG A 77 5.93 -4.23 -26.83
N LEU A 78 4.98 -3.48 -27.40
CA LEU A 78 4.93 -2.02 -27.27
C LEU A 78 4.21 -1.56 -26.01
N SER A 79 3.15 -2.26 -25.58
CA SER A 79 2.37 -1.88 -24.39
C SER A 79 3.07 -2.24 -23.07
N GLY A 80 3.89 -3.29 -23.03
CA GLY A 80 4.63 -3.72 -21.84
C GLY A 80 5.53 -2.62 -21.25
N PRO A 81 6.44 -2.01 -22.03
CA PRO A 81 7.31 -0.93 -21.54
C PRO A 81 6.55 0.31 -21.06
N ILE A 82 5.47 0.68 -21.75
CA ILE A 82 4.63 1.83 -21.39
C ILE A 82 3.96 1.59 -20.02
N ALA A 83 3.43 0.38 -19.80
CA ALA A 83 2.84 -0.01 -18.54
C ALA A 83 3.87 -0.05 -17.39
N ILE A 84 5.11 -0.50 -17.66
CA ILE A 84 6.20 -0.47 -16.68
C ILE A 84 6.54 0.97 -16.26
N ILE A 85 6.63 1.90 -17.22
CA ILE A 85 6.91 3.32 -16.95
C ILE A 85 5.78 3.95 -16.14
N MET A 86 4.52 3.69 -16.50
CA MET A 86 3.36 4.19 -15.75
C MET A 86 3.34 3.66 -14.31
N LEU A 87 3.66 2.38 -14.11
CA LEU A 87 3.77 1.79 -12.77
C LEU A 87 4.89 2.43 -11.96
N ALA A 88 6.06 2.64 -12.57
CA ALA A 88 7.20 3.28 -11.91
C ALA A 88 6.88 4.72 -11.48
N ILE A 89 6.14 5.48 -12.28
CA ILE A 89 5.69 6.83 -11.93
C ILE A 89 4.67 6.77 -10.78
N THR A 90 3.75 5.81 -10.82
CA THR A 90 2.70 5.66 -9.79
C THR A 90 3.27 5.20 -8.45
N GLY A 91 4.31 4.36 -8.44
CA GLY A 91 4.99 3.94 -7.21
C GLY A 91 5.93 4.99 -6.62
N ALA A 92 6.34 5.99 -7.41
CA ALA A 92 7.22 7.07 -6.97
C ALA A 92 6.48 8.32 -6.41
N LEU A 93 5.17 8.43 -6.64
CA LEU A 93 4.28 9.52 -6.19
C LEU A 93 3.59 9.18 -4.86
#